data_AF-A0AAW7P4D2-F1
#
_entry.id   AF-A0AAW7P4D2-F1
#
_cell.length_a   1.000
_cell.length_b   1.000
_cell.length_c   1.000
_cell.angle_alpha   90.00
_cell.angle_beta   90.00
_cell.angle_gamma   90.00
#
_symmetry.space_group_name_H-M   'P 1'
#
loop_
_entity.id
_entity.type
_entity.pdbx_description
1 polymer ?
#
loop_
_entity_poly.entity_id
_entity_poly.type
_entity_poly.pdbx_seq_one_letter_code
_entity_poly.pdbx_strand_id
1 'polypeptide(L)'
;MTATLFWLILGILTLVFLIMLLIFYTLYRREIKVKTESTAKVMGEVVAFDSKNQLLISLPVVEYQVGGERYQKTFTYAYFRETSSKSRQTNVFDRTYVLGAGKNLDLRMIFPIGSPMTVFYNPNEPQIGFVERYAGLVGFYKIGMILTVGIYLGLICILILVF
;
A
#
# COMPACT_ATOMS: atom_id res chain seq x y z
N MET A 1 20.39 39.69 -7.59
CA MET A 1 19.85 38.91 -6.45
C MET A 1 21.01 38.56 -5.53
N THR A 2 20.86 38.69 -4.20
CA THR A 2 21.98 38.54 -3.25
C THR A 2 22.28 37.06 -2.98
N ALA A 3 23.56 36.73 -2.76
CA ALA A 3 23.99 35.37 -2.41
C ALA A 3 23.22 34.77 -1.22
N THR A 4 22.78 35.60 -0.28
CA THR A 4 21.93 35.21 0.85
C THR A 4 20.60 34.59 0.42
N LEU A 5 19.96 35.12 -0.63
CA LEU A 5 18.70 34.59 -1.14
C LEU A 5 18.89 33.21 -1.78
N PHE A 6 19.99 33.01 -2.52
CA PHE A 6 20.34 31.72 -3.11
C PHE A 6 20.47 30.63 -2.03
N TRP A 7 21.27 30.88 -0.99
CA TRP A 7 21.49 29.92 0.09
C TRP A 7 20.22 29.61 0.88
N LEU A 8 19.36 30.61 1.11
CA LEU A 8 18.07 30.39 1.76
C LEU A 8 17.16 29.48 0.93
N ILE A 9 17.04 29.73 -0.38
CA ILE A 9 16.23 28.91 -1.28
C ILE A 9 16.78 27.48 -1.34
N LEU A 10 18.10 27.32 -1.50
CA LEU A 10 18.74 26.01 -1.54
C LEU A 10 18.51 25.22 -0.24
N GLY A 11 18.62 25.90 0.91
CA GLY A 11 18.38 25.29 2.22
C GLY A 11 16.94 24.80 2.39
N ILE A 12 15.95 25.65 2.08
CA ILE A 12 14.52 25.29 2.16
C ILE A 12 14.19 24.16 1.19
N LEU A 13 14.66 24.26 -0.06
CA LEU A 13 14.47 23.22 -1.08
C LEU A 13 15.01 21.87 -0.59
N THR A 14 16.24 21.86 -0.09
CA THR A 14 16.88 20.63 0.43
C THR A 14 16.12 20.04 1.61
N LEU A 15 15.66 20.87 2.54
CA LEU A 15 14.89 20.41 3.70
C LEU A 15 13.57 19.75 3.28
N VAL A 16 12.82 20.35 2.37
CA VAL A 16 11.55 19.80 1.87
C VAL A 16 11.75 18.44 1.21
N PHE A 17 12.76 18.31 0.33
CA PHE A 17 13.04 17.05 -0.35
C PHE A 17 13.55 15.97 0.62
N LEU A 18 14.31 16.35 1.64
CA LEU A 18 14.77 15.42 2.69
C LEU A 18 13.58 14.88 3.51
N ILE A 19 12.62 15.73 3.87
CA ILE A 19 11.39 15.31 4.56
C ILE A 19 10.59 14.36 3.68
N MET A 20 10.40 14.68 2.38
CA MET A 20 9.70 13.79 1.46
C MET A 20 10.40 12.43 1.32
N LEU A 21 11.73 12.42 1.21
CA LEU A 21 12.52 11.19 1.13
C LEU A 21 12.35 10.34 2.39
N LEU A 22 12.35 10.97 3.57
CA LEU A 22 12.15 10.29 4.85
C LEU A 22 10.76 9.63 4.93
N ILE A 23 9.71 10.32 4.47
CA ILE A 23 8.35 9.76 4.41
C ILE A 23 8.33 8.54 3.48
N PHE A 24 8.87 8.65 2.26
CA PHE A 24 8.92 7.51 1.35
C PHE A 24 9.73 6.33 1.91
N TYR A 25 10.87 6.61 2.53
CA TYR A 25 11.74 5.60 3.11
C TYR A 25 11.09 4.85 4.28
N THR A 26 10.42 5.57 5.18
CA THR A 26 9.73 4.96 6.32
C THR A 26 8.58 4.07 5.87
N LEU A 27 7.78 4.52 4.90
CA LEU A 27 6.69 3.73 4.32
C LEU A 27 7.23 2.52 3.54
N TYR A 28 8.30 2.68 2.77
CA TYR A 28 8.98 1.59 2.09
C TYR A 28 9.46 0.52 3.07
N ARG A 29 10.12 0.92 4.17
CA ARG A 29 10.59 -0.02 5.20
C ARG A 29 9.42 -0.78 5.83
N ARG A 30 8.32 -0.09 6.15
CA ARG A 30 7.12 -0.72 6.70
C ARG A 30 6.57 -1.80 5.76
N GLU A 31 6.48 -1.51 4.47
CA GLU A 31 6.00 -2.47 3.47
C GLU A 31 6.93 -3.67 3.28
N ILE A 32 8.25 -3.42 3.28
CA ILE A 32 9.24 -4.51 3.25
C ILE A 32 9.08 -5.39 4.48
N LYS A 33 8.95 -4.82 5.67
CA LYS A 33 8.73 -5.55 6.92
C LYS A 33 7.55 -6.53 6.79
N VAL A 34 6.38 -6.03 6.33
CA VAL A 34 5.20 -6.88 6.09
C VAL A 34 5.53 -8.00 5.10
N LYS A 35 6.16 -7.67 3.97
CA LYS A 35 6.45 -8.65 2.91
C LYS A 35 7.45 -9.73 3.34
N THR A 36 8.50 -9.37 4.09
CA THR A 36 9.62 -10.27 4.40
C THR A 36 9.45 -11.01 5.71
N GLU A 37 8.75 -10.42 6.68
CA GLU A 37 8.63 -11.00 8.02
C GLU A 37 7.32 -11.78 8.23
N SER A 38 6.36 -11.69 7.30
CA SER A 38 5.14 -12.51 7.34
C SER A 38 5.40 -13.93 6.86
N THR A 39 6.15 -14.70 7.65
CA THR A 39 6.68 -16.02 7.27
C THR A 39 5.80 -17.19 7.71
N ALA A 40 4.98 -17.00 8.76
CA ALA A 40 4.01 -18.01 9.20
C ALA A 40 2.67 -17.82 8.50
N LYS A 41 1.88 -18.90 8.46
CA LYS A 41 0.53 -18.90 7.92
C LYS A 41 -0.43 -19.64 8.84
N VAL A 42 -1.66 -19.18 8.88
CA VAL A 42 -2.76 -19.81 9.63
C VAL A 42 -4.06 -19.66 8.84
N MET A 43 -4.98 -20.59 9.02
CA MET A 43 -6.34 -20.44 8.50
C MET A 43 -7.14 -19.56 9.45
N GLY A 44 -7.62 -18.44 8.92
CA GLY A 44 -8.60 -17.58 9.57
C GLY A 44 -9.97 -17.72 8.94
N GLU A 45 -10.94 -17.00 9.49
CA GLU A 45 -12.34 -16.99 9.08
C GLU A 45 -12.78 -15.56 8.75
N VAL A 46 -13.54 -15.39 7.67
CA VAL A 46 -14.13 -14.09 7.34
C VAL A 46 -15.24 -13.77 8.34
N VAL A 47 -15.01 -12.77 9.20
CA VAL A 47 -15.97 -12.39 10.25
C VAL A 47 -16.77 -11.14 9.89
N ALA A 48 -16.21 -10.27 9.06
CA ALA A 48 -16.81 -9.00 8.72
C ALA A 48 -16.36 -8.51 7.34
N PHE A 49 -16.96 -7.42 6.91
CA PHE A 49 -16.52 -6.66 5.75
C PHE A 49 -16.28 -5.23 6.16
N ASP A 50 -15.11 -4.70 5.82
CA ASP A 50 -14.80 -3.29 6.06
C ASP A 50 -15.61 -2.42 5.09
N SER A 51 -16.59 -1.70 5.64
CA SER A 51 -17.46 -0.79 4.89
C SER A 51 -16.87 0.61 4.75
N LYS A 52 -15.72 0.90 5.37
CA LYS A 52 -15.15 2.26 5.46
C LYS A 52 -14.35 2.69 4.23
N ASN A 53 -14.26 1.86 3.20
CA ASN A 53 -13.49 2.21 2.01
C ASN A 53 -14.20 3.27 1.17
N GLN A 54 -13.45 4.31 0.78
CA GLN A 54 -13.90 5.44 -0.05
C GLN A 54 -14.55 5.03 -1.38
N LEU A 55 -14.34 3.79 -1.82
CA LEU A 55 -14.74 3.25 -3.12
C LEU A 55 -15.99 2.36 -3.07
N LEU A 56 -16.75 2.36 -1.98
CA LEU A 56 -17.96 1.52 -1.78
C LEU A 56 -17.71 0.00 -1.89
N ILE A 57 -16.46 -0.44 -1.93
CA ILE A 57 -16.09 -1.86 -1.97
C ILE A 57 -15.90 -2.36 -0.54
N SER A 58 -16.71 -3.35 -0.19
CA SER A 58 -16.62 -4.09 1.07
C SER A 58 -15.48 -5.11 0.99
N LEU A 59 -14.38 -4.88 1.72
CA LEU A 59 -13.25 -5.81 1.76
C LEU A 59 -13.43 -6.81 2.92
N PRO A 60 -13.15 -8.11 2.73
CA PRO A 60 -13.31 -9.09 3.80
C PRO A 60 -12.28 -8.87 4.91
N VAL A 61 -12.74 -8.95 6.15
CA VAL A 61 -11.94 -8.91 7.38
C VAL A 61 -11.88 -10.32 7.93
N VAL A 62 -10.67 -10.84 8.04
CA VAL A 62 -10.38 -12.21 8.46
C VAL A 62 -9.90 -12.20 9.91
N GLU A 63 -10.60 -12.94 10.77
CA GLU A 63 -10.15 -13.22 12.14
C GLU A 63 -9.33 -14.51 12.18
N TYR A 64 -8.25 -14.51 12.95
CA TYR A 64 -7.36 -15.66 13.11
C TYR A 64 -6.80 -15.69 14.53
N GLN A 65 -6.39 -16.87 14.98
CA GLN A 65 -5.84 -17.07 16.33
C GLN A 65 -4.37 -17.46 16.28
N VAL A 66 -3.57 -16.83 17.13
CA VAL A 66 -2.15 -17.15 17.33
C VAL A 66 -1.87 -17.16 18.82
N GLY A 67 -1.44 -18.30 19.36
CA GLY A 67 -1.13 -18.42 20.80
C GLY A 67 -2.32 -18.20 21.73
N GLY A 68 -3.55 -18.46 21.27
CA GLY A 68 -4.78 -18.22 22.05
C GLY A 68 -5.36 -16.81 21.94
N GLU A 69 -4.59 -15.87 21.40
CA GLU A 69 -5.03 -14.49 21.14
C GLU A 69 -5.67 -14.37 19.76
N ARG A 70 -6.70 -13.51 19.65
CA ARG A 70 -7.42 -13.24 18.40
C ARG A 70 -6.88 -11.99 17.72
N TYR A 71 -6.67 -12.08 16.42
CA TYR A 71 -6.21 -10.99 15.58
C TYR A 71 -7.11 -10.86 14.36
N GLN A 72 -7.15 -9.67 13.77
CA GLN A 72 -7.92 -9.42 12.56
C GLN A 72 -7.03 -8.83 11.47
N LYS A 73 -7.27 -9.24 10.23
CA LYS A 73 -6.59 -8.70 9.06
C LYS A 73 -7.53 -8.54 7.89
N THR A 74 -7.53 -7.36 7.31
CA THR A 74 -8.32 -7.06 6.11
C THR A 74 -7.58 -7.52 4.86
N PHE A 75 -8.28 -8.16 3.95
CA PHE A 75 -7.82 -8.42 2.59
C PHE A 75 -7.72 -7.11 1.81
N THR A 76 -6.59 -6.83 1.17
CA THR A 76 -6.35 -5.54 0.51
C THR A 76 -5.93 -5.68 -0.96
N TYR A 77 -6.19 -4.62 -1.72
CA TYR A 77 -5.63 -4.39 -3.05
C TYR A 77 -4.63 -3.24 -2.99
N ALA A 78 -3.64 -3.26 -3.87
CA ALA A 78 -2.65 -2.20 -4.02
C ALA A 78 -3.28 -0.94 -4.61
N TYR A 79 -4.11 -1.13 -5.64
CA TYR A 79 -4.68 -0.06 -6.44
C TYR A 79 -6.11 -0.39 -6.83
N PHE A 80 -6.89 0.65 -7.05
CA PHE A 80 -8.22 0.57 -7.62
C PHE A 80 -8.20 1.32 -8.94
N ARG A 81 -8.57 0.65 -10.02
CA ARG A 81 -8.55 1.18 -11.37
C ARG A 81 -9.97 1.27 -11.90
N GLU A 82 -10.43 2.50 -12.12
CA GLU A 82 -11.70 2.72 -12.80
C GLU A 82 -11.55 2.52 -14.31
N THR A 83 -12.56 1.91 -14.92
CA THR A 83 -12.62 1.76 -16.38
C THR A 83 -14.05 1.94 -16.88
N SER A 84 -14.19 2.66 -18.00
CA SER A 84 -15.47 2.77 -18.72
C SER A 84 -15.83 1.48 -19.47
N SER A 85 -14.88 0.55 -19.60
CA SER A 85 -15.11 -0.73 -20.27
C SER A 85 -15.97 -1.66 -19.42
N LYS A 86 -16.71 -2.55 -20.09
CA LYS A 86 -17.42 -3.67 -19.43
C LYS A 86 -16.46 -4.83 -19.06
N SER A 87 -15.14 -4.59 -19.03
CA SER A 87 -14.17 -5.65 -18.76
C SER A 87 -14.40 -6.22 -17.37
N ARG A 88 -14.46 -7.54 -17.28
CA ARG A 88 -14.65 -8.26 -16.02
C ARG A 88 -13.28 -8.71 -15.50
N GLN A 89 -12.96 -8.31 -14.27
CA GLN A 89 -11.84 -8.92 -13.56
C GLN A 89 -12.20 -10.37 -13.23
N THR A 90 -11.34 -11.31 -13.61
CA THR A 90 -11.54 -12.74 -13.36
C THR A 90 -10.72 -13.22 -12.17
N ASN A 91 -9.50 -12.70 -12.00
CA ASN A 91 -8.63 -13.08 -10.90
C ASN A 91 -8.82 -12.16 -9.69
N VAL A 92 -9.35 -12.73 -8.62
CA VAL A 92 -9.55 -12.06 -7.32
C VAL A 92 -8.21 -11.71 -6.66
N PHE A 93 -7.17 -12.48 -6.95
CA PHE A 93 -5.83 -12.34 -6.41
C PHE A 93 -4.92 -11.43 -7.24
N ASP A 94 -5.46 -10.67 -8.20
CA ASP A 94 -4.66 -9.59 -8.80
C ASP A 94 -4.38 -8.51 -7.76
N ARG A 95 -3.24 -7.81 -7.90
CA ARG A 95 -2.89 -6.71 -6.97
C ARG A 95 -3.76 -5.47 -7.18
N THR A 96 -4.38 -5.33 -8.35
CA THR A 96 -5.24 -4.20 -8.69
C THR A 96 -6.69 -4.67 -8.75
N TYR A 97 -7.60 -3.90 -8.17
CA TYR A 97 -9.03 -4.08 -8.32
C TYR A 97 -9.52 -3.22 -9.50
N VAL A 98 -10.29 -3.79 -10.42
CA VAL A 98 -10.87 -3.08 -11.56
C VAL A 98 -12.33 -2.74 -11.25
N LEU A 99 -12.63 -1.44 -11.21
CA LEU A 99 -13.98 -0.90 -11.08
C LEU A 99 -14.50 -0.54 -12.48
N GLY A 100 -15.20 -1.48 -13.11
CA GLY A 100 -15.77 -1.32 -14.44
C GLY A 100 -17.26 -1.00 -14.42
N ALA A 101 -17.78 -0.56 -15.57
CA ALA A 101 -19.23 -0.46 -15.84
C ALA A 101 -19.90 -1.84 -16.03
N GLY A 102 -19.12 -2.92 -16.04
CA GLY A 102 -19.59 -4.31 -16.10
C GLY A 102 -19.85 -4.92 -14.72
N LYS A 103 -20.02 -6.25 -14.66
CA LYS A 103 -20.16 -6.96 -13.39
C LYS A 103 -18.81 -6.99 -12.66
N ASN A 104 -18.67 -6.11 -11.67
CA ASN A 104 -17.50 -6.08 -10.79
C ASN A 104 -17.39 -7.35 -9.95
N LEU A 105 -16.21 -7.54 -9.38
CA LEU A 105 -15.91 -8.67 -8.52
C LEU A 105 -16.73 -8.57 -7.22
N ASP A 106 -17.60 -9.54 -6.97
CA ASP A 106 -18.40 -9.56 -5.73
C ASP A 106 -17.66 -10.32 -4.63
N LEU A 107 -16.90 -9.59 -3.83
CA LEU A 107 -16.10 -10.15 -2.75
C LEU A 107 -16.95 -10.82 -1.66
N ARG A 108 -18.21 -10.40 -1.46
CA ARG A 108 -19.11 -11.05 -0.49
C ARG A 108 -19.57 -12.40 -0.98
N MET A 109 -19.78 -12.54 -2.28
CA MET A 109 -20.12 -13.83 -2.90
C MET A 109 -18.90 -14.77 -2.96
N ILE A 110 -17.71 -14.23 -3.19
CA ILE A 110 -16.48 -15.03 -3.31
C ILE A 110 -15.98 -15.50 -1.94
N PHE A 111 -15.98 -14.61 -0.95
CA PHE A 111 -15.49 -14.87 0.41
C PHE A 111 -16.60 -14.60 1.43
N PRO A 112 -17.67 -15.41 1.47
CA PRO A 112 -18.78 -15.17 2.38
C PRO A 112 -18.32 -15.23 3.85
N ILE A 113 -19.10 -14.61 4.74
CA ILE A 113 -18.87 -14.71 6.18
C ILE A 113 -18.83 -16.20 6.57
N GLY A 114 -17.84 -16.58 7.38
CA GLY A 114 -17.56 -17.96 7.75
C GLY A 114 -16.66 -18.74 6.79
N SER A 115 -16.32 -18.17 5.63
CA SER A 115 -15.38 -18.84 4.72
C SER A 115 -13.95 -18.79 5.25
N PRO A 116 -13.16 -19.86 5.03
CA PRO A 116 -11.76 -19.88 5.43
C PRO A 116 -10.91 -19.03 4.48
N MET A 117 -9.96 -18.29 5.04
CA MET A 117 -8.93 -17.57 4.28
C MET A 117 -7.57 -17.74 4.93
N THR A 118 -6.52 -17.86 4.12
CA THR A 118 -5.14 -17.97 4.61
C THR A 118 -4.63 -16.61 5.01
N VAL A 119 -4.18 -16.47 6.25
CA VAL A 119 -3.50 -15.28 6.77
C VAL A 119 -2.02 -15.58 6.93
N PHE A 120 -1.18 -14.79 6.26
CA PHE A 120 0.26 -14.77 6.48
C PHE A 120 0.58 -13.71 7.53
N TYR A 121 1.36 -14.06 8.54
CA TYR A 121 1.65 -13.17 9.67
C TYR A 121 3.09 -13.31 10.15
N ASN A 122 3.58 -12.29 10.86
CA ASN A 122 4.87 -12.34 11.55
C ASN A 122 4.73 -13.10 12.88
N PRO A 123 5.44 -14.22 13.10
CA PRO A 123 5.36 -15.01 14.35
C PRO A 123 5.61 -14.20 15.62
N ASN A 124 6.49 -13.20 15.55
CA ASN A 124 6.87 -12.35 16.69
C ASN A 124 5.91 -11.17 16.88
N GLU A 125 5.20 -10.76 15.82
CA GLU A 125 4.29 -9.62 15.84
C GLU A 125 3.06 -9.91 14.96
N PRO A 126 2.09 -10.73 15.43
CA PRO A 126 1.03 -11.29 14.59
C PRO A 126 0.17 -10.26 13.87
N GLN A 127 0.07 -9.03 14.39
CA GLN A 127 -0.66 -7.92 13.76
C GLN A 127 -0.11 -7.54 12.37
N ILE A 128 1.18 -7.81 12.12
CA ILE A 128 1.84 -7.61 10.83
C ILE A 128 1.60 -8.84 9.97
N GLY A 129 1.02 -8.63 8.79
CA GLY A 129 0.59 -9.72 7.94
C GLY A 129 -0.14 -9.26 6.68
N PHE A 130 -0.64 -10.22 5.93
CA PHE A 130 -1.54 -10.03 4.79
C PHE A 130 -2.40 -11.28 4.59
N VAL A 131 -3.52 -11.10 3.88
CA VAL A 131 -4.49 -12.18 3.62
C VAL A 131 -4.32 -12.66 2.18
N GLU A 132 -4.13 -13.97 1.99
CA GLU A 132 -3.94 -14.71 0.73
C GLU A 132 -2.69 -14.33 -0.08
N ARG A 133 -2.43 -13.03 -0.26
CA ARG A 133 -1.27 -12.52 -1.00
C ARG A 133 -0.82 -11.17 -0.48
N TYR A 134 0.43 -10.85 -0.74
CA TYR A 134 0.96 -9.53 -0.49
C TYR A 134 0.53 -8.55 -1.61
N ALA A 135 -0.36 -7.62 -1.29
CA ALA A 135 -0.84 -6.57 -2.19
C ALA A 135 -0.16 -5.21 -1.96
N GLY A 136 0.83 -5.09 -1.08
CA GLY A 136 1.37 -3.79 -0.67
C GLY A 136 2.16 -3.03 -1.75
N LEU A 137 2.61 -1.82 -1.38
CA LEU A 137 3.06 -0.78 -2.30
C LEU A 137 4.59 -0.62 -2.40
N VAL A 138 5.39 -1.67 -2.12
CA VAL A 138 6.87 -1.61 -2.17
C VAL A 138 7.41 -0.89 -3.41
N GLY A 139 6.91 -1.29 -4.59
CA GLY A 139 7.38 -0.74 -5.87
C GLY A 139 7.06 0.74 -6.01
N PHE A 140 5.89 1.17 -5.55
CA PHE A 140 5.46 2.58 -5.57
C PHE A 140 6.39 3.44 -4.72
N TYR A 141 6.64 3.05 -3.47
CA TYR A 141 7.52 3.82 -2.59
C TYR A 141 8.97 3.84 -3.09
N LYS A 142 9.45 2.73 -3.69
CA LYS A 142 10.77 2.67 -4.32
C LYS A 142 10.89 3.65 -5.49
N ILE A 143 9.92 3.65 -6.39
CA ILE A 143 9.88 4.59 -7.53
C ILE A 143 9.75 6.03 -7.03
N GLY A 144 8.91 6.26 -6.02
CA GLY A 144 8.75 7.57 -5.36
C GLY A 144 10.08 8.14 -4.89
N MET A 145 10.88 7.35 -4.16
CA MET A 145 12.22 7.79 -3.72
C MET A 145 13.13 8.17 -4.89
N ILE A 146 13.17 7.34 -5.95
CA ILE A 146 14.02 7.61 -7.14
C ILE A 146 13.58 8.91 -7.82
N LEU A 147 12.27 9.11 -8.00
CA LEU A 147 11.71 10.33 -8.59
C LEU A 147 11.99 11.55 -7.71
N THR A 148 11.85 11.44 -6.39
CA THR A 148 12.17 12.53 -5.45
C THR A 148 13.63 12.98 -5.61
N VAL A 149 14.58 12.05 -5.67
CA VAL A 149 16.00 12.36 -5.90
C VAL A 149 16.22 12.97 -7.29
N GLY A 150 15.62 12.40 -8.34
CA GLY A 150 15.77 12.90 -9.70
C GLY A 150 15.26 14.33 -9.87
N ILE A 151 14.07 14.62 -9.34
CA ILE A 151 13.46 15.97 -9.39
C ILE A 151 14.31 16.96 -8.58
N TYR A 152 14.79 16.57 -7.39
CA TYR A 152 15.66 17.41 -6.57
C TYR A 152 16.93 17.84 -7.32
N LEU A 153 17.62 16.88 -7.94
CA LEU A 153 18.83 17.16 -8.73
C LEU A 153 18.53 18.08 -9.92
N GLY A 154 17.41 17.85 -10.62
CA GLY A 154 16.97 18.73 -11.70
C GLY A 154 16.71 20.17 -11.24
N LEU A 155 16.03 20.34 -10.10
CA LEU A 155 15.76 21.66 -9.53
C LEU A 155 17.03 22.37 -9.04
N ILE A 156 17.99 21.62 -8.48
CA ILE A 156 19.31 22.16 -8.12
C ILE A 156 20.02 22.70 -9.37
N CYS A 157 20.07 21.92 -10.45
CA CYS A 157 20.71 22.35 -11.69
C CYS A 157 20.09 23.64 -12.22
N ILE A 158 18.75 23.72 -12.24
CA ILE A 158 18.04 24.94 -12.65
C ILE A 158 18.38 26.11 -11.73
N LEU A 159 18.37 25.89 -10.40
CA LEU A 159 18.66 26.93 -9.42
C LEU A 159 20.07 27.50 -9.62
N ILE A 160 21.06 26.64 -9.88
CA ILE A 160 22.45 27.03 -10.16
C ILE A 160 22.58 27.79 -11.49
N LEU A 161 21.79 27.43 -12.51
CA LEU A 161 21.83 28.11 -13.81
C LEU A 161 21.16 29.49 -13.80
N VAL A 162 20.17 29.69 -12.92
CA VAL A 162 19.37 30.92 -12.84
C VAL A 162 20.03 32.00 -11.97
N PHE A 163 20.79 31.60 -10.96
CA PHE A 163 21.46 32.49 -10.01
C PHE A 163 22.92 32.73 -10.37
#